data_AF-A0A951P908-F1
#
_entry.id   AF-A0A951P908-F1
#
_cell.length_a   1.000
_cell.length_b   1.000
_cell.length_c   1.000
_cell.angle_alpha   90.00
_cell.angle_beta   90.00
_cell.angle_gamma   90.00
#
_symmetry.space_group_name_H-M   'P 1'
#
loop_
_entity.id
_entity.type
_entity.pdbx_description
1 polymer ?
#
loop_
_entity_poly.entity_id
_entity_poly.type
_entity_poly.pdbx_seq_one_letter_code
_entity_poly.pdbx_strand_id
1 'polypeptide(L)' 'MYHYPSSDRVALLSRLRGGIWLFGVSSWLFGIIDRSIATLADGYLSALDITQLFTATFFFVSWLFLKPTAPRFLSRYFK' A
#
# COMPACT_ATOMS: atom_id res chain seq x y z
N MET A 1 -3.28 36.67 1.05
CA MET A 1 -3.79 35.95 2.25
C MET A 1 -3.51 34.46 2.04
N TYR A 2 -2.52 33.88 2.73
CA TYR A 2 -2.28 32.44 2.66
C TYR A 2 -3.37 31.72 3.47
N HIS A 3 -4.18 30.89 2.81
CA HIS A 3 -5.16 30.04 3.47
C HIS A 3 -4.39 28.92 4.18
N TYR A 4 -4.14 29.07 5.48
CA TYR A 4 -3.56 27.99 6.28
C TYR A 4 -4.56 26.82 6.24
N PRO A 5 -4.18 25.63 5.77
CA PRO A 5 -5.06 24.48 5.87
C PRO A 5 -5.35 24.26 7.36
N SER A 6 -6.64 24.14 7.71
CA SER A 6 -7.03 23.86 9.09
C SER A 6 -6.34 22.58 9.57
N SER A 7 -5.81 22.59 10.79
CA SER A 7 -5.07 21.48 11.40
C SER A 7 -5.82 20.14 11.26
N ASP A 8 -7.14 20.19 11.33
CA ASP A 8 -8.02 19.03 11.23
C ASP A 8 -7.98 18.38 9.85
N ARG A 9 -7.90 19.18 8.77
CA ARG A 9 -7.75 18.67 7.40
C ARG A 9 -6.42 17.96 7.22
N VAL A 10 -5.34 18.50 7.78
CA VAL A 10 -4.00 17.89 7.73
C VAL A 10 -3.97 16.58 8.52
N ALA A 11 -4.56 16.54 9.71
CA ALA A 11 -4.67 15.32 10.52
C ALA A 11 -5.52 14.24 9.84
N LEU A 12 -6.65 14.62 9.22
CA LEU A 12 -7.52 13.71 8.48
C LEU A 12 -6.80 13.13 7.26
N LEU A 13 -6.12 13.97 6.47
CA LEU A 13 -5.30 13.51 5.33
C LEU A 13 -4.19 12.55 5.76
N SER A 14 -3.56 12.81 6.91
CA SER A 14 -2.53 11.92 7.47
C SER A 14 -3.09 10.54 7.82
N ARG A 15 -4.26 10.50 8.46
CA ARG A 15 -4.97 9.26 8.82
C ARG A 15 -5.49 8.52 7.58
N LEU A 16 -6.10 9.23 6.63
CA LEU A 16 -6.55 8.64 5.37
C LEU A 16 -5.41 8.06 4.57
N ARG A 17 -4.27 8.76 4.48
CA ARG A 17 -3.10 8.25 3.77
C ARG A 17 -2.55 6.98 4.40
N GLY A 18 -2.53 6.91 5.75
CA GLY A 18 -2.20 5.68 6.47
C GLY A 18 -3.22 4.55 6.22
N GLY A 19 -4.51 4.88 6.25
CA GLY A 19 -5.60 3.95 5.97
C GLY A 19 -5.56 3.38 4.55
N ILE A 20 -5.40 4.23 3.53
CA ILE A 20 -5.27 3.83 2.12
C ILE A 20 -4.02 2.95 1.93
N TRP A 21 -2.91 3.29 2.60
CA TRP A 21 -1.72 2.46 2.53
C TRP A 21 -1.98 1.05 3.09
N LEU A 22 -2.61 0.95 4.26
CA LEU A 22 -2.96 -0.33 4.89
C LEU A 22 -3.99 -1.11 4.06
N PHE A 23 -5.02 -0.45 3.54
CA PHE A 23 -6.00 -1.07 2.63
C PHE A 23 -5.34 -1.61 1.38
N GLY A 24 -4.40 -0.86 0.79
CA GLY A 24 -3.63 -1.32 -0.35
C GLY A 24 -2.80 -2.57 0.00
N VAL A 25 -2.11 -2.58 1.15
CA VAL A 25 -1.36 -3.75 1.62
C VAL A 25 -2.26 -4.99 1.72
N SER A 26 -3.42 -4.86 2.36
CA SER A 26 -4.39 -5.96 2.48
C SER A 26 -4.94 -6.39 1.12
N SER A 27 -5.24 -5.45 0.22
CA SER A 27 -5.75 -5.75 -1.13
C SER A 27 -4.73 -6.49 -1.99
N TRP A 28 -3.46 -6.12 -1.91
CA TRP A 28 -2.38 -6.83 -2.61
C TRP A 28 -2.20 -8.25 -2.06
N LEU A 29 -2.16 -8.42 -0.73
CA LEU A 29 -2.06 -9.74 -0.11
C LEU A 29 -3.24 -10.63 -0.51
N PHE A 30 -4.46 -10.10 -0.42
CA PHE A 30 -5.66 -10.82 -0.81
C PHE A 30 -5.63 -11.24 -2.28
N GLY A 31 -5.26 -10.33 -3.20
CA GLY A 31 -5.20 -10.62 -4.63
C GLY A 31 -4.11 -11.63 -5.01
N ILE A 32 -2.97 -11.63 -4.31
CA ILE A 32 -1.91 -12.64 -4.50
C ILE A 32 -2.40 -14.00 -3.98
N ILE A 33 -3.02 -14.05 -2.81
CA ILE A 33 -3.54 -15.29 -2.22
C ILE A 33 -4.65 -15.89 -3.08
N ASP A 34 -5.61 -15.09 -3.55
CA ASP A 34 -6.71 -15.52 -4.41
C ASP A 34 -6.19 -16.21 -5.68
N ARG A 35 -5.27 -15.55 -6.42
CA ARG A 35 -4.64 -16.14 -7.60
C ARG A 35 -3.76 -17.35 -7.27
N SER A 36 -3.09 -17.35 -6.12
CA SER A 36 -2.30 -18.52 -5.68
C SER A 36 -3.18 -19.72 -5.39
N ILE A 37 -4.36 -19.51 -4.79
CA ILE A 37 -5.32 -20.58 -4.51
C ILE A 37 -5.97 -21.07 -5.82
N ALA A 38 -6.36 -20.17 -6.72
CA ALA A 38 -6.92 -20.54 -8.02
C ALA A 38 -5.95 -21.41 -8.84
N THR A 39 -4.68 -20.99 -8.92
CA THR A 39 -3.65 -21.73 -9.66
C THR A 39 -3.25 -23.05 -8.98
N LEU A 40 -3.31 -23.11 -7.65
CA LEU A 40 -3.14 -24.37 -6.91
C LEU A 40 -4.32 -25.33 -7.13
N ALA A 41 -5.54 -24.81 -7.20
CA ALA A 41 -6.75 -25.59 -7.47
C ALA A 41 -6.78 -26.12 -8.92
N ASP A 42 -6.30 -25.32 -9.87
CA ASP A 42 -6.17 -25.73 -11.28
C ASP A 42 -5.03 -26.74 -11.50
N GLY A 43 -4.14 -26.94 -10.52
CA GLY A 43 -3.08 -27.96 -10.55
C GLY A 43 -1.97 -27.72 -11.58
N TYR A 44 -2.02 -26.60 -12.30
CA TYR A 44 -1.05 -26.22 -13.33
C TYR A 44 -0.64 -24.76 -13.12
N LEU A 45 0.62 -24.55 -12.73
CA LEU A 45 1.21 -23.21 -12.70
C LEU A 45 1.64 -22.84 -14.11
N SER A 46 0.79 -22.09 -14.82
CA SER A 46 1.17 -21.56 -16.13
C SER A 46 2.30 -20.54 -15.97
N ALA A 47 3.17 -20.43 -16.98
CA ALA A 47 4.20 -19.38 -17.01
C ALA A 47 3.59 -17.96 -16.90
N LEU A 48 2.35 -17.82 -17.36
CA LEU A 48 1.56 -16.59 -17.24
C LEU A 48 1.26 -16.28 -15.76
N ASP A 49 0.79 -17.25 -14.99
CA ASP A 49 0.46 -17.07 -13.58
C ASP A 49 1.68 -16.72 -12.75
N ILE A 50 2.83 -17.35 -13.05
CA ILE A 50 4.11 -17.05 -12.41
C ILE A 50 4.52 -15.59 -12.68
N THR A 51 4.43 -15.15 -13.94
CA THR A 51 4.75 -13.78 -14.33
C THR A 51 3.80 -12.77 -13.66
N GLN A 52 2.53 -13.15 -13.53
CA GLN A 52 1.50 -12.32 -12.91
C GLN A 52 1.67 -12.22 -11.40
N LEU A 53 1.98 -13.34 -10.71
CA LEU A 53 2.34 -13.35 -9.29
C LEU A 53 3.59 -12.52 -9.05
N PHE A 54 4.63 -12.68 -9.88
CA PHE A 54 5.86 -11.92 -9.77
C PHE A 54 5.61 -10.42 -9.90
N THR A 55 4.83 -10.03 -10.91
CA THR A 55 4.46 -8.63 -11.13
C THR A 55 3.63 -8.09 -9.97
N ALA A 56 2.62 -8.83 -9.51
CA ALA A 56 1.79 -8.45 -8.36
C ALA A 56 2.63 -8.28 -7.09
N THR A 57 3.61 -9.16 -6.87
CA THR A 57 4.54 -9.10 -5.73
C THR A 57 5.49 -7.91 -5.86
N PHE A 58 6.01 -7.61 -7.06
CA PHE A 58 6.85 -6.45 -7.31
C PHE A 58 6.10 -5.13 -7.07
N PHE A 59 4.86 -5.03 -7.54
CA PHE A 59 3.99 -3.89 -7.25
C PHE A 59 3.65 -3.78 -5.77
N PHE A 60 3.41 -4.92 -5.10
CA PHE A 60 3.20 -4.95 -3.65
C PHE A 60 4.42 -4.43 -2.88
N VAL A 61 5.63 -4.87 -3.22
CA VAL A 61 6.86 -4.37 -2.60
C VAL A 61 7.02 -2.87 -2.87
N SER A 62 6.77 -2.42 -4.10
CA SER A 62 6.77 -1.00 -4.45
C SER A 62 5.75 -0.20 -3.63
N TRP A 63 4.58 -0.78 -3.35
CA TRP A 63 3.55 -0.21 -2.51
C TRP A 63 3.97 -0.09 -1.04
N LEU A 64 4.71 -1.09 -0.52
CA LEU A 64 5.32 -1.02 0.82
C LEU A 64 6.33 0.11 0.92
N PHE A 65 7.13 0.36 -0.12
CA PHE A 65 8.07 1.49 -0.16
C PHE A 65 7.38 2.86 -0.21
N LEU A 66 6.15 2.94 -0.73
CA LEU A 66 5.34 4.16 -0.73
C LEU A 66 4.79 4.55 0.65
N LYS A 67 5.18 3.82 1.71
CA LYS A 67 4.73 4.07 3.09
C LYS A 67 4.78 5.56 3.41
N PRO A 68 3.66 6.14 3.91
CA PRO A 68 3.60 7.55 4.26
C PRO A 68 4.61 7.86 5.36
N THR A 69 5.78 8.35 4.96
CA THR A 69 6.79 8.85 5.90
C THR A 69 6.33 10.21 6.36
N ALA A 70 6.09 10.35 7.66
CA ALA A 70 5.80 11.66 8.25
C ALA A 70 6.95 12.61 7.89
N PRO A 71 6.65 13.86 7.47
CA PRO A 71 7.68 14.81 7.13
C PRO A 71 8.64 14.96 8.33
N ARG A 72 9.93 14.65 8.13
CA ARG A 72 10.96 14.65 9.19
C ARG A 72 11.04 15.96 9.97
N PHE A 73 10.50 17.04 9.41
CA PHE A 73 10.44 18.38 10.01
C PHE A 73 9.54 18.43 11.25
N LEU A 74 8.42 17.69 11.29
CA LEU A 74 7.51 17.67 12.46
C LEU A 74 8.10 16.94 13.67
N SER A 75 9.05 16.03 13.46
CA SER A 75 9.75 15.34 14.54
C SER A 75 10.69 16.24 15.34
N ARG A 76 11.11 17.39 14.78
CA ARG A 76 12.07 18.30 15.43
C ARG A 76 11.40 19.33 16.34
N TYR A 77 10.09 19.54 16.20
CA TYR A 77 9.32 20.54 16.94
C TYR A 77 8.61 19.98 18.19
N PHE A 78 8.57 18.65 18.35
CA PHE A 78 8.00 17.97 19.52
C PHE A 78 9.08 17.27 20.34
N LYS A 79 10.18 17.96 20.64
CA LYS A 79 11.17 17.54 21.63
C LYS A 79 11.28 18.57 22.73
#